data_AF-A0A1C7HR13-F1
#
_entry.id   AF-A0A1C7HR13-F1
#
_cell.length_a   1.000
_cell.length_b   1.000
_cell.length_c   1.000
_cell.angle_alpha   90.00
_cell.angle_beta   90.00
_cell.angle_gamma   90.00
#
_symmetry.space_group_name_H-M   'P 1'
#
loop_
_entity.id
_entity.type
_entity.pdbx_description
1 polymer ?
#
loop_
_entity_poly.entity_id
_entity_poly.type
_entity_poly.pdbx_seq_one_letter_code
_entity_poly.pdbx_strand_id
1 'polypeptide(L)'
;MSNFARIKNVSKGQLILDFGAVTPGKEVLIKPEAILTISHAEYEYLTTSCKKMFEFGDIDTVDADGLEIVKAKNVYSDEDINKIVALTAGKFKTAIDKIENLDVLKVIRQKSMDEGKTKKFLDVIDERIKALNGDVVLI
;
A
#
# COMPACT_ATOMS: atom_id res chain seq x y z
N MET A 1 19.15 7.87 -25.21
CA MET A 1 17.74 7.55 -24.94
C MET A 1 17.46 8.04 -23.54
N SER A 2 16.34 8.73 -23.31
CA SER A 2 15.99 9.18 -21.97
C SER A 2 15.26 8.04 -21.27
N ASN A 3 15.88 7.42 -20.27
CA ASN A 3 15.26 6.31 -19.53
C ASN A 3 14.12 6.86 -18.66
N PHE A 4 12.94 6.26 -18.74
CA PHE A 4 11.78 6.58 -17.92
C PHE A 4 11.14 5.31 -17.38
N ALA A 5 10.41 5.43 -16.28
CA ALA A 5 9.59 4.37 -15.73
C ALA A 5 8.15 4.83 -15.56
N ARG A 6 7.20 3.92 -15.72
CA ARG A 6 5.81 4.15 -15.34
C ARG A 6 5.48 3.32 -14.12
N ILE A 7 5.03 4.01 -13.08
CA ILE A 7 4.60 3.39 -11.83
C ILE A 7 3.09 3.54 -11.68
N LYS A 8 2.45 2.61 -10.99
CA LYS A 8 1.02 2.61 -10.69
C LYS A 8 0.81 2.62 -9.18
N ASN A 9 -0.08 3.48 -8.70
CA ASN A 9 -0.58 3.36 -7.33
C ASN A 9 -1.53 2.15 -7.29
N VAL A 10 -1.10 1.07 -6.63
CA VAL A 10 -1.90 -0.15 -6.42
C VAL A 10 -2.44 -0.25 -4.99
N SER A 11 -2.18 0.77 -4.17
CA SER A 11 -2.79 0.92 -2.85
C SER A 11 -4.30 1.21 -2.96
N LYS A 12 -5.00 1.09 -1.83
CA LYS A 12 -6.41 1.50 -1.71
C LYS A 12 -6.58 3.00 -1.40
N GLY A 13 -5.48 3.69 -1.11
CA GLY A 13 -5.45 5.10 -0.74
C GLY A 13 -4.84 6.00 -1.82
N GLN A 14 -4.90 7.31 -1.60
CA GLN A 14 -4.12 8.26 -2.39
C GLN A 14 -2.69 8.26 -1.87
N LEU A 15 -1.72 8.29 -2.78
CA LEU A 15 -0.30 8.42 -2.42
C LEU A 15 0.18 9.81 -2.77
N ILE A 16 0.94 10.41 -1.86
CA ILE A 16 1.69 11.63 -2.11
C ILE A 16 3.16 11.22 -2.20
N LEU A 17 3.76 11.39 -3.39
CA LEU A 17 5.17 11.13 -3.61
C LEU A 17 5.93 12.45 -3.68
N ASP A 18 6.84 12.64 -2.72
CA ASP A 18 7.79 13.74 -2.72
C ASP A 18 9.10 13.28 -3.38
N PHE A 19 9.39 13.86 -4.55
CA PHE A 19 10.62 13.65 -5.30
C PHE A 19 11.65 14.76 -5.07
N GLY A 20 11.42 15.68 -4.13
CA GLY A 20 12.26 16.84 -3.86
C GLY A 20 13.75 16.53 -3.65
N ALA A 21 14.07 15.30 -3.19
CA ALA A 21 15.43 14.81 -3.03
C ALA A 21 16.20 14.67 -4.36
N VAL A 22 15.51 14.46 -5.49
CA VAL A 22 16.11 14.23 -6.82
C VAL A 22 15.60 15.21 -7.89
N THR A 23 14.39 15.73 -7.72
CA THR A 23 13.78 16.75 -8.57
C THR A 23 13.23 17.86 -7.67
N PRO A 24 13.97 18.97 -7.46
CA PRO A 24 13.60 19.99 -6.48
C PRO A 24 12.17 20.51 -6.64
N GLY A 25 11.41 20.50 -5.55
CA GLY A 25 10.04 21.02 -5.49
C GLY A 25 8.97 20.15 -6.16
N LYS A 26 9.30 18.94 -6.61
CA LYS A 26 8.33 18.05 -7.25
C LYS A 26 7.64 17.15 -6.21
N GLU A 27 6.37 17.44 -5.98
CA GLU A 27 5.45 16.56 -5.26
C GLU A 27 4.31 16.13 -6.19
N VAL A 28 3.91 14.86 -6.15
CA VAL A 28 2.85 14.33 -6.99
C VAL A 28 1.86 13.52 -6.17
N LEU A 29 0.59 13.88 -6.27
CA LEU A 29 -0.52 13.08 -5.76
C LEU A 29 -0.96 12.07 -6.82
N ILE A 30 -0.92 10.78 -6.47
CA ILE A 30 -1.31 9.67 -7.34
C ILE A 30 -2.56 9.01 -6.75
N LYS A 31 -3.68 9.09 -7.46
CA LYS A 31 -4.92 8.41 -7.09
C LYS A 31 -4.78 6.88 -7.23
N PRO A 32 -5.60 6.07 -6.52
CA PRO A 32 -5.65 4.63 -6.75
C PRO A 32 -5.79 4.30 -8.22
N GLU A 33 -5.09 3.27 -8.68
CA GLU A 33 -5.04 2.77 -10.05
C GLU A 33 -4.41 3.72 -11.09
N ALA A 34 -4.07 4.96 -10.73
CA ALA A 34 -3.46 5.91 -11.64
C ALA A 34 -1.99 5.55 -11.93
N ILE A 35 -1.57 5.83 -13.16
CA ILE A 35 -0.20 5.61 -13.63
C ILE A 35 0.52 6.96 -13.71
N LEU A 36 1.72 7.03 -13.14
CA LEU A 36 2.62 8.16 -13.23
C LEU A 36 3.88 7.78 -14.00
N THR A 37 4.24 8.59 -15.00
CA THR A 37 5.56 8.51 -15.64
C THR A 37 6.56 9.32 -14.85
N ILE A 38 7.69 8.72 -14.51
CA ILE A 38 8.78 9.33 -13.75
C ILE A 38 10.11 9.15 -14.47
N SER A 39 11.06 10.03 -14.16
CA SER A 39 12.42 9.94 -14.69
C SER A 39 13.20 8.78 -14.08
N HIS A 40 14.33 8.42 -14.69
CA HIS A 40 15.24 7.43 -14.14
C HIS A 40 15.67 7.75 -12.69
N ALA A 41 16.09 8.99 -12.40
CA ALA A 41 16.54 9.38 -11.05
C ALA A 41 15.42 9.25 -9.99
N GLU A 42 14.19 9.58 -10.38
CA GLU A 42 13.00 9.42 -9.53
C GLU A 42 12.68 7.95 -9.27
N TYR A 43 12.85 7.09 -10.29
CA TYR A 43 12.65 5.67 -10.15
C TYR A 43 13.73 4.99 -9.30
N GLU A 44 15.00 5.37 -9.46
CA GLU A 44 16.09 4.92 -8.59
C GLU A 44 15.84 5.35 -7.14
N TYR A 45 15.42 6.59 -6.91
CA TYR A 45 15.06 7.06 -5.58
C TYR A 45 13.94 6.21 -4.95
N LEU A 46 12.86 5.94 -5.69
CA LEU A 46 11.76 5.11 -5.19
C LEU A 46 12.19 3.67 -4.89
N THR A 47 12.96 3.06 -5.79
CA THR A 47 13.36 1.64 -5.66
C THR A 47 14.44 1.42 -4.59
N THR A 48 15.19 2.46 -4.23
CA THR A 48 16.24 2.41 -3.20
C THR A 48 15.76 2.93 -1.85
N SER A 49 15.29 4.18 -1.81
CA SER A 49 14.98 4.91 -0.58
C SER A 49 13.55 4.67 -0.10
N CYS A 50 12.63 4.40 -1.03
CA CYS A 50 11.22 4.14 -0.74
C CYS A 50 10.82 2.69 -1.04
N LYS A 51 11.77 1.74 -1.03
CA LYS A 51 11.56 0.34 -1.42
C LYS A 51 10.38 -0.33 -0.71
N LYS A 52 10.13 0.04 0.55
CA LYS A 52 9.00 -0.47 1.34
C LYS A 52 7.64 -0.24 0.67
N MET A 53 7.47 0.81 -0.14
CA MET A 53 6.24 1.05 -0.87
C MET A 53 5.93 -0.06 -1.88
N PHE A 54 6.94 -0.68 -2.49
CA PHE A 54 6.75 -1.85 -3.35
C PHE A 54 6.50 -3.12 -2.53
N GLU A 55 7.20 -3.26 -1.41
CA GLU A 55 7.06 -4.42 -0.52
C GLU A 55 5.68 -4.47 0.14
N PHE A 56 5.13 -3.33 0.55
CA PHE A 56 3.80 -3.22 1.15
C PHE A 56 2.66 -3.13 0.13
N GLY A 57 2.99 -3.15 -1.16
CA GLY A 57 2.00 -3.14 -2.23
C GLY A 57 1.29 -1.80 -2.39
N ASP A 58 1.99 -0.69 -2.16
CA ASP A 58 1.49 0.65 -2.43
C ASP A 58 1.69 1.05 -3.90
N ILE A 59 2.84 0.69 -4.46
CA ILE A 59 3.24 1.05 -5.84
C ILE A 59 3.71 -0.19 -6.59
N ASP A 60 3.33 -0.31 -7.86
CA ASP A 60 3.87 -1.30 -8.81
C ASP A 60 4.53 -0.61 -10.00
N THR A 61 5.59 -1.20 -10.56
CA THR A 61 6.18 -0.74 -11.83
C THR A 61 5.43 -1.36 -13.00
N VAL A 62 4.81 -0.54 -13.84
CA VAL A 62 4.11 -0.98 -15.05
C VAL A 62 5.13 -1.34 -16.14
N ASP A 63 6.06 -0.42 -16.42
CA ASP A 63 7.21 -0.61 -17.30
C ASP A 63 8.38 0.31 -16.89
N ALA A 64 9.57 -0.04 -17.36
CA ALA A 64 10.76 0.79 -17.17
C ALA A 64 11.71 0.58 -18.35
N ASP A 65 11.97 1.65 -19.12
CA ASP A 65 12.79 1.58 -20.33
C ASP A 65 14.28 1.53 -19.98
N GLY A 66 14.91 0.37 -20.20
CA GLY A 66 16.32 0.14 -19.91
C GLY A 66 16.66 0.04 -18.42
N LEU A 67 15.67 -0.19 -17.54
CA LEU A 67 15.83 -0.26 -16.08
C LEU A 67 15.30 -1.59 -15.51
N GLU A 68 15.74 -1.97 -14.31
CA GLU A 68 15.22 -3.15 -13.62
C GLU A 68 13.78 -2.90 -13.12
N ILE A 69 12.87 -3.83 -13.44
CA ILE A 69 11.46 -3.75 -13.03
C ILE A 69 11.31 -4.30 -11.61
N VAL A 70 10.90 -3.44 -10.68
CA VAL A 70 10.54 -3.84 -9.31
C VAL A 70 9.02 -4.01 -9.23
N LYS A 71 8.57 -5.22 -8.94
CA LYS A 71 7.13 -5.53 -8.79
C LYS A 71 6.66 -5.44 -7.35
N ALA A 72 5.42 -5.00 -7.19
CA ALA A 72 4.72 -5.01 -5.91
C ALA A 72 4.51 -6.44 -5.40
N LYS A 73 4.69 -6.68 -4.09
CA LYS A 73 4.55 -8.03 -3.50
C LYS A 73 3.20 -8.25 -2.82
N ASN A 74 2.76 -7.32 -1.99
CA ASN A 74 1.59 -7.46 -1.13
C ASN A 74 0.38 -6.65 -1.64
N VAL A 75 -0.01 -6.88 -2.89
CA VAL A 75 -1.18 -6.21 -3.50
C VAL A 75 -2.46 -6.97 -3.12
N TYR A 76 -3.48 -6.26 -2.66
CA TYR A 76 -4.76 -6.85 -2.26
C TYR A 76 -5.88 -6.42 -3.21
N SER A 77 -6.46 -7.39 -3.92
CA SER A 77 -7.67 -7.16 -4.70
C SER A 77 -8.90 -7.08 -3.79
N ASP A 78 -10.02 -6.60 -4.33
CA ASP A 78 -11.29 -6.61 -3.58
C ASP A 78 -11.74 -8.05 -3.29
N GLU A 79 -11.40 -9.01 -4.17
CA GLU A 79 -11.65 -10.43 -3.95
C GLU A 79 -10.83 -10.99 -2.77
N ASP A 80 -9.57 -10.59 -2.64
CA ASP A 80 -8.72 -10.99 -1.50
C ASP A 80 -9.28 -10.45 -0.18
N ILE A 81 -9.71 -9.19 -0.19
CA ILE A 81 -10.37 -8.54 0.96
C ILE A 81 -11.64 -9.31 1.33
N ASN A 82 -12.50 -9.65 0.36
CA ASN A 82 -13.71 -10.43 0.61
C ASN A 82 -13.41 -11.79 1.22
N LYS A 83 -12.38 -12.48 0.70
CA LYS A 83 -11.94 -13.77 1.22
C LYS A 83 -11.49 -13.64 2.67
N ILE A 84 -10.72 -12.59 3.00
CA ILE A 84 -10.26 -12.31 4.37
C ILE A 84 -11.45 -12.08 5.30
N VAL A 85 -12.39 -11.20 4.93
CA VAL A 85 -13.57 -10.90 5.75
C VAL A 85 -14.42 -12.16 5.98
N ALA A 86 -14.50 -13.07 5.01
CA ALA A 86 -15.23 -14.33 5.13
C ALA A 86 -14.56 -15.39 6.03
N LEU A 87 -13.31 -15.18 6.50
CA LEU A 87 -12.59 -16.17 7.30
C LEU A 87 -13.19 -16.39 8.70
N THR A 88 -12.95 -17.58 9.24
CA THR A 88 -13.22 -17.91 10.65
C THR A 88 -12.26 -17.20 11.58
N ALA A 89 -12.65 -16.96 12.84
CA ALA A 89 -11.90 -16.12 13.78
C ALA A 89 -10.40 -16.46 13.90
N GLY A 90 -10.04 -17.75 13.95
CA GLY A 90 -8.64 -18.18 14.04
C GLY A 90 -7.83 -17.88 12.77
N LYS A 91 -8.42 -18.10 11.58
CA LYS A 91 -7.77 -17.81 10.30
C LYS A 91 -7.74 -16.31 9.99
N PHE A 92 -8.77 -15.59 10.45
CA PHE A 92 -8.90 -14.15 10.30
C PHE A 92 -7.73 -13.42 10.96
N LYS A 93 -7.46 -13.71 12.24
CA LYS A 93 -6.34 -13.09 12.96
C LYS A 93 -5.01 -13.28 12.24
N THR A 94 -4.68 -14.52 11.88
CA THR A 94 -3.45 -14.83 11.14
C THR A 94 -3.37 -14.13 9.78
N ALA A 95 -4.51 -13.90 9.12
CA ALA A 95 -4.54 -13.16 7.86
C ALA A 95 -4.27 -11.67 8.09
N ILE A 96 -4.92 -11.06 9.08
CA ILE A 96 -4.74 -9.65 9.47
C ILE A 96 -3.30 -9.36 9.91
N ASP A 97 -2.70 -10.24 10.71
CA ASP A 97 -1.33 -10.07 11.23
C ASP A 97 -0.27 -10.02 10.12
N LYS A 98 -0.57 -10.52 8.92
CA LYS A 98 0.32 -10.49 7.75
C LYS A 98 0.19 -9.24 6.89
N ILE A 99 -0.84 -8.43 7.11
CA ILE A 99 -1.07 -7.22 6.33
C ILE A 99 -0.22 -6.12 6.93
N GLU A 100 0.67 -5.55 6.12
CA GLU A 100 1.54 -4.42 6.46
C GLU A 100 0.98 -3.09 5.92
N ASN A 101 0.01 -3.15 5.00
CA ASN A 101 -0.60 -1.98 4.39
C ASN A 101 -1.77 -1.45 5.24
N LEU A 102 -1.62 -0.25 5.78
CA LEU A 102 -2.62 0.40 6.63
C LEU A 102 -3.94 0.68 5.92
N ASP A 103 -3.91 1.07 4.65
CA ASP A 103 -5.14 1.39 3.92
C ASP A 103 -5.92 0.14 3.58
N VAL A 104 -5.25 -0.98 3.30
CA VAL A 104 -5.90 -2.30 3.18
C VAL A 104 -6.60 -2.67 4.50
N LEU A 105 -5.95 -2.49 5.65
CA LEU A 105 -6.57 -2.76 6.95
C LEU A 105 -7.80 -1.88 7.21
N LYS A 106 -7.75 -0.58 6.87
CA LYS A 106 -8.91 0.31 6.99
C LYS A 106 -10.08 -0.14 6.11
N VAL A 107 -9.80 -0.58 4.88
CA VAL A 107 -10.85 -1.11 3.98
C VAL A 107 -11.45 -2.40 4.52
N ILE A 108 -10.62 -3.33 5.00
CA ILE A 108 -11.09 -4.58 5.63
C ILE A 108 -11.96 -4.26 6.86
N ARG A 109 -11.56 -3.27 7.67
CA ARG A 109 -12.32 -2.82 8.83
C ARG A 109 -13.70 -2.32 8.45
N GLN A 110 -13.78 -1.39 7.50
CA GLN A 110 -15.05 -0.85 7.02
C GLN A 110 -15.94 -1.97 6.49
N LYS A 111 -15.39 -2.86 5.65
CA LYS A 111 -16.14 -3.98 5.08
C LYS A 111 -16.64 -4.96 6.15
N SER A 112 -15.83 -5.23 7.17
CA SER A 112 -16.23 -6.06 8.30
C SER A 112 -17.39 -5.44 9.08
N MET A 113 -17.43 -4.10 9.22
CA MET A 113 -18.56 -3.40 9.82
C MET A 113 -19.82 -3.52 8.95
N ASP A 114 -19.68 -3.31 7.64
CA ASP A 114 -20.79 -3.38 6.68
C ASP A 114 -21.42 -4.79 6.63
N GLU A 115 -20.60 -5.84 6.78
CA GLU A 115 -21.05 -7.24 6.87
C GLU A 115 -21.52 -7.65 8.29
N GLY A 116 -21.55 -6.73 9.25
CA GLY A 116 -22.04 -7.01 10.60
C GLY A 116 -21.15 -7.95 11.42
N LYS A 117 -19.83 -7.95 11.18
CA LYS A 117 -18.89 -8.74 11.98
C LYS A 117 -18.90 -8.29 13.44
N THR A 118 -18.65 -9.24 14.33
CA THR A 118 -18.66 -8.97 15.77
C THR A 118 -17.49 -8.08 16.17
N LYS A 119 -17.65 -7.38 17.31
CA LYS A 119 -16.60 -6.52 17.89
C LYS A 119 -15.23 -7.21 17.99
N LYS A 120 -15.22 -8.51 18.30
CA LYS A 120 -13.99 -9.32 18.38
C LYS A 120 -13.17 -9.32 17.07
N PHE A 121 -13.82 -9.32 15.90
CA PHE A 121 -13.11 -9.22 14.62
C PHE A 121 -12.56 -7.82 14.40
N LEU A 122 -13.34 -6.78 14.75
CA LEU A 122 -12.91 -5.39 14.62
C LEU A 122 -11.72 -5.07 15.53
N ASP A 123 -11.74 -5.57 16.77
CA ASP A 123 -10.65 -5.39 17.73
C ASP A 123 -9.31 -5.96 17.20
N VAL A 124 -9.33 -7.10 16.50
CA VAL A 124 -8.14 -7.68 15.86
C VAL A 124 -7.56 -6.75 14.79
N ILE A 125 -8.40 -6.10 13.99
CA ILE A 125 -7.96 -5.17 12.96
C ILE A 125 -7.42 -3.89 13.62
N ASP A 126 -8.11 -3.38 14.63
CA ASP A 126 -7.73 -2.16 15.34
C ASP A 126 -6.41 -2.32 16.11
N GLU A 127 -6.17 -3.48 16.72
CA GLU A 127 -4.87 -3.84 17.32
C GLU A 127 -3.75 -3.83 16.27
N ARG A 128 -4.00 -4.40 15.09
CA ARG A 128 -2.99 -4.44 14.02
C ARG A 128 -2.71 -3.04 13.46
N ILE A 129 -3.73 -2.21 13.24
CA ILE A 129 -3.56 -0.82 12.81
C ILE A 129 -2.72 -0.04 13.83
N LYS A 130 -3.00 -0.20 15.13
CA LYS A 130 -2.21 0.43 16.20
C LYS A 130 -0.75 -0.03 16.18
N ALA A 131 -0.51 -1.33 16.02
CA ALA A 131 0.84 -1.88 15.95
C ALA A 131 1.66 -1.30 14.78
N LEU A 132 1.02 -1.03 13.64
CA LEU A 132 1.69 -0.49 12.44
C LEU A 132 1.88 1.03 12.45
N ASN A 133 0.94 1.78 13.04
CA ASN A 133 1.12 3.22 13.24
C ASN A 133 2.21 3.54 14.27
N GLY A 134 2.64 2.54 15.07
CA GLY A 134 3.39 2.76 16.30
C GLY A 134 2.51 3.42 17.36
N ASP A 135 2.98 3.47 18.60
CA ASP A 135 2.38 4.28 19.66
C ASP A 135 2.50 5.77 19.31
N VAL A 136 1.72 6.25 18.35
CA VAL A 136 1.34 7.65 18.28
C VAL A 136 0.36 7.83 19.42
N VAL A 137 0.91 8.17 20.59
CA VAL A 137 0.17 8.91 21.59
C VAL A 137 -0.29 10.18 20.88
N LEU A 138 -1.60 10.28 20.63
CA LEU A 138 -2.24 11.58 20.43
C LEU A 138 -2.04 12.34 21.74
N ILE A 139 -0.97 13.14 21.80
CA ILE A 139 -0.77 14.17 22.84
C ILE A 139 -1.41 15.45 22.32
#